data_AF-A0A5R9FM71-F1
#
_entry.id   AF-A0A5R9FM71-F1
#
_cell.length_a   1.000
_cell.length_b   1.000
_cell.length_c   1.000
_cell.angle_alpha   90.00
_cell.angle_beta   90.00
_cell.angle_gamma   90.00
#
_symmetry.space_group_name_H-M   'P 1'
#
loop_
_entity.id
_entity.type
_entity.pdbx_description
1 polymer ?
#
loop_
_entity_poly.entity_id
_entity_poly.type
_entity_poly.pdbx_seq_one_letter_code
_entity_poly.pdbx_strand_id
1 'polypeptide(L)'
;MKPTSWPCPRRSPRARARREETLDETVPAKSDGSNLLIATWNLRVFSDLTKAWSTPEGASLKRNFTDLHLIAAVIRRFDVVALQEVRGNLRALR
;
A
#
# COMPACT_ATOMS: atom_id res chain seq x y z
N MET A 1 10.00 12.89 1.52
CA MET A 1 11.29 12.43 0.97
C MET A 1 10.98 11.54 -0.23
N LYS A 2 11.17 11.99 -1.48
CA LYS A 2 10.93 11.12 -2.64
C LYS A 2 12.05 10.06 -2.70
N PRO A 3 11.75 8.75 -2.78
CA PRO A 3 12.77 7.74 -3.04
C PRO A 3 13.48 8.10 -4.34
N THR A 4 14.80 8.06 -4.35
CA THR A 4 15.68 8.47 -5.46
C THR A 4 15.49 7.68 -6.77
N SER A 5 14.52 6.77 -6.83
CA SER A 5 14.25 5.90 -7.98
C SER A 5 12.75 5.56 -8.12
N TRP A 6 11.88 6.54 -7.93
CA TRP A 6 10.45 6.39 -8.24
C TRP A 6 10.18 6.63 -9.73
N PRO A 7 9.41 5.77 -10.45
CA PRO A 7 8.76 4.54 -9.98
C PRO A 7 9.74 3.35 -9.89
N CYS A 8 9.33 2.28 -9.18
CA CYS A 8 10.12 1.04 -9.00
C CYS A 8 10.89 0.64 -10.27
N PRO A 9 12.23 0.58 -10.25
CA PRO A 9 13.04 0.39 -11.47
C PRO A 9 12.82 -0.96 -12.17
N ARG A 10 12.31 -1.96 -11.45
CA ARG A 10 12.29 -3.37 -11.90
C ARG A 10 10.89 -3.95 -12.10
N ARG A 11 9.81 -3.18 -11.90
CA ARG A 11 8.44 -3.72 -12.04
C ARG A 11 7.83 -3.42 -13.42
N SER A 12 7.28 -4.46 -14.03
CA SER A 12 6.54 -4.33 -15.30
C SER A 12 5.28 -3.47 -15.12
N PRO A 13 5.06 -2.45 -15.99
CA PRO A 13 3.83 -1.66 -16.01
C PRO A 13 2.56 -2.50 -16.13
N ARG A 14 2.61 -3.63 -16.85
CA ARG A 14 1.47 -4.54 -17.05
C ARG A 14 1.01 -5.19 -15.75
N ALA A 15 1.95 -5.65 -14.92
CA ALA A 15 1.63 -6.28 -13.64
C ALA A 15 1.05 -5.29 -12.63
N ARG A 16 1.32 -3.99 -12.80
CA ARG A 16 0.65 -2.94 -12.04
C ARG A 16 -0.77 -2.75 -12.55
N ALA A 17 -0.94 -2.52 -13.86
CA ALA A 17 -2.25 -2.29 -14.48
C ALA A 17 -3.26 -3.39 -14.14
N ARG A 18 -2.87 -4.66 -14.27
CA ARG A 18 -3.74 -5.79 -13.91
C ARG A 18 -4.24 -5.74 -12.46
N ARG A 19 -3.40 -5.33 -11.51
CA ARG A 19 -3.82 -5.21 -10.11
C ARG A 19 -4.78 -4.06 -9.89
N GLU A 20 -4.58 -2.95 -10.62
CA GLU A 20 -5.48 -1.81 -10.56
C GLU A 20 -6.86 -2.16 -11.08
N GLU A 21 -6.92 -2.85 -12.23
CA GLU A 21 -8.15 -3.38 -12.81
C GLU A 21 -8.87 -4.34 -11.85
N THR A 22 -8.15 -5.28 -11.24
CA THR A 22 -8.75 -6.17 -10.21
C THR A 22 -9.34 -5.37 -9.04
N LEU A 23 -8.69 -4.29 -8.60
CA LEU A 23 -9.22 -3.44 -7.53
C LEU A 23 -10.42 -2.61 -8.00
N ASP A 24 -10.43 -2.16 -9.25
CA ASP A 24 -11.56 -1.45 -9.88
C ASP A 24 -12.80 -2.35 -9.99
N GLU A 25 -12.61 -3.63 -10.29
CA GLU A 25 -13.68 -4.63 -10.37
C GLU A 25 -14.21 -5.06 -8.99
N THR A 26 -13.34 -5.10 -7.97
CA THR A 26 -13.67 -5.67 -6.66
C THR A 26 -14.20 -4.63 -5.68
N VAL A 27 -13.70 -3.40 -5.73
CA VAL A 27 -14.07 -2.33 -4.79
C VAL A 27 -14.98 -1.35 -5.52
N PRO A 28 -16.19 -1.06 -5.00
CA PRO A 28 -17.07 -0.06 -5.57
C PRO A 28 -16.34 1.27 -5.79
N ALA A 29 -16.68 1.98 -6.87
CA ALA A 29 -16.12 3.30 -7.11
C ALA A 29 -16.69 4.31 -6.10
N LYS A 30 -15.84 5.26 -5.70
CA LYS A 30 -16.27 6.43 -4.95
C LYS A 30 -17.14 7.32 -5.83
N SER A 31 -18.19 7.87 -5.25
CA SER A 31 -19.10 8.79 -5.93
C SER A 31 -19.48 9.91 -4.97
N ASP A 32 -18.98 11.10 -5.30
CA ASP A 32 -19.09 12.29 -4.47
C ASP A 32 -20.57 12.59 -4.14
N GLY A 33 -20.86 12.69 -2.85
CA GLY A 33 -22.20 12.99 -2.35
C GLY A 33 -23.22 11.85 -2.45
N SER A 34 -22.87 10.69 -3.03
CA SER A 34 -23.80 9.56 -3.16
C SER A 34 -23.39 8.33 -2.34
N ASN A 35 -22.09 8.14 -2.10
CA ASN A 35 -21.59 7.08 -1.23
C ASN A 35 -20.41 7.51 -0.36
N LEU A 36 -20.15 6.72 0.67
CA LEU A 36 -18.98 6.84 1.54
C LEU A 36 -18.40 5.44 1.74
N LEU A 37 -17.16 5.23 1.31
CA LEU A 37 -16.51 3.92 1.41
C LEU A 37 -15.61 3.89 2.65
N ILE A 38 -15.93 2.99 3.58
CA ILE A 38 -15.21 2.83 4.84
C ILE A 38 -14.56 1.44 4.89
N ALA A 39 -13.27 1.39 5.24
CA ALA A 39 -12.55 0.14 5.46
C ALA A 39 -11.98 0.05 6.87
N THR A 40 -11.83 -1.19 7.34
CA THR A 40 -10.99 -1.53 8.49
C THR A 40 -9.94 -2.52 8.02
N TRP A 41 -8.67 -2.31 8.35
CA TRP A 41 -7.61 -3.23 7.96
C TRP A 41 -6.53 -3.37 9.02
N ASN A 42 -6.39 -4.59 9.53
CA ASN A 42 -5.25 -4.98 10.36
C ASN A 42 -4.06 -5.29 9.46
N LEU A 43 -3.07 -4.39 9.47
CA LEU A 43 -1.84 -4.51 8.69
C LEU A 43 -0.73 -5.25 9.44
N ARG A 44 -1.03 -5.99 10.52
CA ARG A 44 -0.14 -6.84 11.31
C ARG A 44 1.27 -6.30 11.51
N VAL A 45 1.56 -5.76 12.70
CA VAL A 45 2.85 -5.14 13.05
C VAL A 45 3.27 -4.05 12.05
N PHE A 46 2.36 -3.13 11.71
CA PHE A 46 2.65 -2.03 10.78
C PHE A 46 3.49 -0.97 11.49
N SER A 47 4.78 -0.87 11.11
CA SER A 47 5.74 -0.08 11.87
C SER A 47 6.88 0.49 11.00
N ASP A 48 8.05 -0.13 11.02
CA ASP A 48 9.21 0.26 10.21
C ASP A 48 9.11 -0.29 8.79
N LEU A 49 9.93 0.27 7.89
CA LEU A 49 10.06 -0.19 6.51
C LEU A 49 11.52 -0.20 6.06
N THR A 50 11.84 -1.11 5.15
CA THR A 50 13.12 -1.10 4.43
C THR A 50 12.99 -0.23 3.19
N LYS A 51 13.91 0.71 3.00
CA LYS A 51 13.96 1.60 1.82
C LYS A 51 14.51 0.88 0.58
N ALA A 52 13.93 -0.27 0.24
CA ALA A 52 14.27 -1.08 -0.91
C ALA A 52 12.99 -1.44 -1.67
N TRP A 53 13.12 -1.79 -2.95
CA TRP A 53 11.99 -2.23 -3.78
C TRP A 53 11.75 -3.74 -3.75
N SER A 54 12.72 -4.50 -3.25
CA SER A 54 12.71 -5.94 -3.09
C SER A 54 13.34 -6.31 -1.74
N THR A 55 12.88 -7.40 -1.16
CA THR A 55 13.48 -7.96 0.07
C THR A 55 14.57 -8.95 -0.36
N PRO A 56 15.85 -8.72 0.02
CA PRO A 56 16.92 -9.68 -0.25
C PRO A 56 16.68 -11.02 0.45
N GLU A 57 17.27 -12.08 -0.09
CA GLU A 57 17.28 -13.38 0.57
C GLU A 57 17.95 -13.27 1.96
N GLY A 58 17.37 -13.94 2.96
CA GLY A 58 17.86 -13.91 4.34
C GLY A 58 17.63 -12.60 5.11
N ALA A 59 17.06 -11.56 4.47
CA ALA A 59 16.74 -10.32 5.17
C ALA A 59 15.55 -10.48 6.12
N SER A 60 15.53 -9.67 7.19
CA SER A 60 14.37 -9.54 8.06
C SER A 60 13.10 -9.22 7.24
N LEU A 61 11.98 -9.85 7.58
CA LEU A 61 10.66 -9.69 6.93
C LEU A 61 10.02 -8.33 7.22
N LYS A 62 10.75 -7.24 6.96
CA LYS A 62 10.24 -5.88 6.99
C LYS A 62 9.58 -5.55 5.66
N ARG A 63 8.50 -4.77 5.72
CA ARG A 63 7.84 -4.23 4.54
C ARG A 63 8.79 -3.33 3.77
N ASN A 64 8.76 -3.44 2.46
CA ASN A 64 9.57 -2.66 1.55
C ASN A 64 8.70 -1.65 0.76
N PHE A 65 9.29 -0.88 -0.14
CA PHE A 65 8.52 0.09 -0.93
C PHE A 65 7.43 -0.56 -1.78
N THR A 66 7.68 -1.75 -2.32
CA THR A 66 6.70 -2.49 -3.09
C THR A 66 5.47 -2.83 -2.24
N ASP A 67 5.67 -3.28 -1.00
CA ASP A 67 4.56 -3.61 -0.09
C ASP A 67 3.72 -2.37 0.23
N LEU A 68 4.38 -1.24 0.51
CA LEU A 68 3.69 0.02 0.77
C LEU A 68 2.88 0.52 -0.42
N HIS A 69 3.35 0.30 -1.66
CA HIS A 69 2.57 0.67 -2.83
C HIS A 69 1.30 -0.16 -2.97
N LEU A 70 1.39 -1.45 -2.68
CA LEU A 70 0.23 -2.34 -2.74
C LEU A 70 -0.77 -1.98 -1.65
N ILE A 71 -0.29 -1.71 -0.43
CA ILE A 71 -1.12 -1.22 0.67
C ILE A 71 -1.80 0.10 0.28
N ALA A 72 -1.05 1.07 -0.25
CA ALA A 72 -1.57 2.36 -0.68
C ALA A 72 -2.59 2.24 -1.83
N ALA A 73 -2.40 1.29 -2.74
CA ALA A 73 -3.33 1.04 -3.84
C ALA A 73 -4.70 0.55 -3.36
N VAL A 74 -4.74 -0.21 -2.27
CA VAL A 74 -5.99 -0.62 -1.60
C VAL A 74 -6.57 0.55 -0.82
N ILE A 75 -5.77 1.19 0.05
CA ILE A 75 -6.23 2.26 0.94
C ILE A 75 -6.88 3.41 0.17
N ARG A 76 -6.32 3.79 -0.98
CA ARG A 76 -6.83 4.93 -1.77
C ARG A 76 -8.22 4.72 -2.38
N ARG A 77 -8.78 3.50 -2.33
CA ARG A 77 -10.14 3.20 -2.81
C ARG A 77 -11.22 3.62 -1.83
N PHE A 78 -10.85 3.83 -0.56
CA PHE A 78 -11.77 4.18 0.50
C PHE A 78 -11.63 5.65 0.87
N ASP A 79 -12.69 6.24 1.42
CA ASP A 79 -12.72 7.60 1.94
C ASP A 79 -12.15 7.65 3.36
N VAL A 80 -12.51 6.64 4.17
CA VAL A 80 -12.08 6.51 5.55
C VAL A 80 -11.52 5.11 5.75
N VAL A 81 -10.30 5.02 6.31
CA VAL A 81 -9.68 3.74 6.62
C VAL A 81 -9.24 3.72 8.08
N ALA A 82 -9.80 2.80 8.85
CA ALA A 82 -9.32 2.46 10.17
C ALA A 82 -8.19 1.41 10.04
N LEU A 83 -6.95 1.80 10.30
CA LEU A 83 -5.80 0.89 10.30
C LEU A 83 -5.53 0.34 11.70
N GLN A 84 -5.38 -0.98 11.84
CA GLN A 84 -5.01 -1.63 13.10
C GLN A 84 -3.56 -2.13 13.10
N GLU A 85 -3.05 -2.36 14.31
CA GLU A 85 -1.67 -2.80 14.60
C GLU A 85 -0.58 -1.85 14.10
N VAL A 86 -0.88 -0.55 14.05
CA VAL A 86 0.13 0.49 13.91
C VAL A 86 0.94 0.58 15.19
N ARG A 87 2.27 0.40 15.12
CA ARG A 87 3.16 0.44 16.29
C ARG A 87 3.86 1.79 16.43
N GLY A 88 4.56 2.00 17.55
CA GLY A 88 5.17 3.28 17.89
C GLY A 88 6.16 3.85 16.87
N ASN A 89 6.83 3.00 16.07
CA ASN A 89 7.55 3.48 14.90
C ASN A 89 6.58 3.72 13.74
N LEU A 90 6.21 4.98 13.50
CA LEU A 90 5.25 5.39 12.47
C LEU A 90 5.87 5.56 11.08
N ARG A 91 7.09 5.10 10.83
CA ARG A 91 7.80 5.36 9.57
C ARG A 91 7.05 4.86 8.35
N ALA A 92 6.42 3.68 8.42
CA ALA A 92 5.63 3.14 7.31
C ALA A 92 4.35 3.92 7.03
N LEU A 93 3.89 4.74 7.98
CA LEU A 93 2.69 5.57 7.86
C LEU A 93 2.99 6.98 7.30
N ARG A 94 4.26 7.42 7.29
CA ARG A 94 4.67 8.81 6.96
C ARG A 94 5.42 8.94 5.65
#